data_AF-M7CB85-F1
#
_entry.id   AF-M7CB85-F1
#
_cell.length_a   1.000
_cell.length_b   1.000
_cell.length_c   1.000
_cell.angle_alpha   90.00
_cell.angle_beta   90.00
_cell.angle_gamma   90.00
#
_symmetry.space_group_name_H-M   'P 1'
#
loop_
_entity.id
_entity.type
_entity.pdbx_description
1 polymer ?
#
loop_
_entity_poly.entity_id
_entity_poly.type
_entity_poly.pdbx_seq_one_letter_code
_entity_poly.pdbx_strand_id
1 'polypeptide(L)'
;MVGELRPVYRGRFFDRFPELPTAGKLIPIGDTAASCLTEVFPRPLTPPVVRKFLNSTSPAPGAERIFYGRANDPDIAVHLTHGISSQSSLSAGFLTNPPRKTRFQQKFEERKEALYLRNRQAPLGRSHDQTSMLPNSMDVTTTTFGTTIIRDTPGGEVINPPKTFEEVDNEAKEGHELYVVTHNDYNVGEAINRKYEPSTFNKYHVYGKETPHFNDGRNVSKSLRWLYNLQLKKAAKIVSKRSDDFKEKFQPQLGKVLDPIAETMNVPPDHTFGMFLRPDEFGKYTSGLFKILFS
;
A
#
# COMPACT_ATOMS: atom_id res chain seq x y z
N MET A 1 -78.04 31.57 -119.90
CA MET A 1 -79.16 32.35 -120.47
C MET A 1 -78.56 33.22 -121.57
N VAL A 2 -78.92 32.94 -122.82
CA VAL A 2 -78.48 33.74 -123.97
C VAL A 2 -79.17 35.09 -123.86
N GLY A 3 -78.44 36.11 -123.41
CA GLY A 3 -78.94 37.47 -123.35
C GLY A 3 -79.16 37.98 -124.77
N GLU A 4 -80.34 38.52 -125.05
CA GLU A 4 -80.61 39.21 -126.32
C GLU A 4 -79.50 40.22 -126.61
N LEU A 5 -78.96 40.18 -127.83
CA LEU A 5 -77.98 41.14 -128.33
C LEU A 5 -78.62 42.54 -128.35
N ARG A 6 -78.40 43.30 -127.28
CA ARG A 6 -78.82 44.71 -127.20
C ARG A 6 -77.88 45.56 -128.06
N PRO A 7 -78.40 46.54 -128.80
CA PRO A 7 -77.56 47.44 -129.58
C PRO A 7 -76.63 48.22 -128.65
N VAL A 8 -75.37 48.39 -129.06
CA VAL A 8 -74.29 49.12 -128.32
C VAL A 8 -74.68 50.58 -128.03
N TYR A 9 -75.62 51.10 -128.81
CA TYR A 9 -75.98 52.49 -128.88
C TYR A 9 -77.51 52.63 -128.80
N ARG A 10 -78.01 53.50 -127.93
CA ARG A 10 -79.46 53.78 -127.81
C ARG A 10 -79.75 55.26 -128.00
N GLY A 11 -80.80 55.55 -128.77
CA GLY A 11 -81.31 56.90 -128.96
C GLY A 11 -81.96 57.43 -127.69
N ARG A 12 -81.86 58.73 -127.45
CA ARG A 12 -82.48 59.39 -126.27
C ARG A 12 -84.00 59.40 -126.32
N PHE A 13 -84.57 59.44 -127.53
CA PHE A 13 -86.02 59.46 -127.77
C PHE A 13 -86.43 58.20 -128.54
N PHE A 14 -87.63 57.70 -128.26
CA PHE A 14 -88.20 56.49 -128.88
C PHE A 14 -89.31 56.91 -129.86
N ASP A 15 -89.20 56.51 -131.13
CA ASP A 15 -90.26 56.72 -132.12
C ASP A 15 -91.38 55.67 -131.90
N ARG A 16 -92.62 56.03 -132.20
CA ARG A 16 -93.80 55.18 -131.97
C ARG A 16 -94.04 54.17 -133.09
N PHE A 17 -93.40 54.35 -134.23
CA PHE A 17 -93.39 53.38 -135.33
C PHE A 17 -92.08 52.58 -135.33
N PRO A 18 -92.11 51.25 -135.08
CA PRO A 18 -90.91 50.45 -134.89
C PRO A 18 -90.11 50.19 -136.19
N GLU A 19 -90.69 50.40 -137.37
CA GLU A 19 -90.02 50.15 -138.66
C GLU A 19 -89.07 51.27 -139.09
N LEU A 20 -89.12 52.44 -138.44
CA LEU A 20 -88.25 53.57 -138.76
C LEU A 20 -87.19 53.76 -137.66
N PRO A 21 -85.89 53.78 -138.00
CA PRO A 21 -84.86 54.05 -137.02
C PRO A 21 -84.96 55.49 -136.50
N THR A 22 -84.93 55.67 -135.18
CA THR A 22 -84.94 56.98 -134.53
C THR A 22 -83.74 57.80 -134.97
N ALA A 23 -83.97 58.94 -135.62
CA ALA A 23 -82.91 59.89 -135.97
C ALA A 23 -82.39 60.60 -134.71
N GLY A 24 -81.08 60.54 -134.45
CA GLY A 24 -80.44 61.24 -133.34
C GLY A 24 -79.07 60.70 -132.96
N LYS A 25 -78.32 61.46 -132.15
CA LYS A 25 -77.03 61.02 -131.61
C LYS A 25 -77.26 59.90 -130.59
N LEU A 26 -76.68 58.73 -130.85
CA LEU A 26 -76.80 57.60 -129.95
C LEU A 26 -75.80 57.72 -128.79
N ILE A 27 -76.23 57.31 -127.60
CA ILE A 27 -75.38 57.28 -126.39
C ILE A 27 -74.90 55.83 -126.19
N PRO A 28 -73.60 55.59 -125.96
CA PRO A 28 -73.09 54.25 -125.67
C PRO A 28 -73.66 53.73 -124.36
N ILE A 29 -74.11 52.48 -124.37
CA ILE A 29 -74.59 51.78 -123.18
C ILE A 29 -73.41 51.00 -122.59
N GLY A 30 -72.95 51.33 -121.39
CA GLY A 30 -71.90 50.52 -120.72
C GLY A 30 -71.16 51.17 -119.55
N ASP A 31 -71.08 52.50 -119.52
CA ASP A 31 -70.24 53.21 -118.54
C ASP A 31 -71.08 53.80 -117.41
N THR A 32 -71.59 52.94 -116.52
CA THR A 32 -72.30 53.38 -115.31
C THR A 32 -71.33 53.49 -114.14
N ALA A 33 -71.60 54.38 -113.17
CA ALA A 33 -70.79 54.45 -111.95
C ALA A 33 -70.73 53.09 -111.22
N ALA A 34 -71.77 52.25 -111.36
CA ALA A 34 -71.80 50.90 -110.82
C ALA A 34 -70.76 49.98 -111.46
N SER A 35 -70.55 50.05 -112.79
CA SER A 35 -69.53 49.22 -113.46
C SER A 35 -68.10 49.59 -113.04
N CYS A 36 -67.85 50.84 -112.65
CA CYS A 36 -66.56 51.26 -112.08
C CYS A 36 -66.31 50.75 -110.65
N LEU A 37 -67.37 50.46 -109.88
CA LEU A 37 -67.26 49.99 -108.49
C LEU A 37 -67.28 48.46 -108.37
N THR A 38 -67.72 47.77 -109.43
CA THR A 38 -67.65 46.31 -109.48
C THR A 38 -66.29 45.86 -110.00
N GLU A 39 -65.56 45.12 -109.18
CA GLU A 39 -64.33 44.48 -109.65
C GLU A 39 -64.64 43.47 -110.75
N VAL A 40 -63.80 43.47 -111.78
CA VAL A 40 -63.90 42.51 -112.89
C VAL A 40 -63.44 41.14 -112.38
N PHE A 41 -64.37 40.19 -112.31
CA PHE A 41 -64.09 38.79 -112.01
C PHE A 41 -64.21 37.92 -113.27
N PRO A 42 -63.36 36.90 -113.44
CA PRO A 42 -62.27 36.48 -112.53
C PRO A 42 -60.99 37.32 -112.70
N ARG A 43 -60.25 37.52 -111.59
CA ARG A 43 -58.92 38.12 -111.65
C ARG A 43 -57.96 37.16 -112.37
N PRO A 44 -57.06 37.65 -113.24
CA PRO A 44 -56.07 36.80 -113.88
C PRO A 44 -55.14 36.18 -112.81
N LEU A 45 -55.01 34.85 -112.81
CA LEU A 45 -54.13 34.14 -111.89
C LEU A 45 -52.67 34.26 -112.35
N THR A 46 -51.78 34.56 -111.41
CA THR A 46 -50.35 34.59 -111.68
C THR A 46 -49.82 33.18 -111.96
N PRO A 47 -49.09 32.96 -113.07
CA PRO A 47 -48.49 31.67 -113.39
C PRO A 47 -47.50 31.19 -112.30
N PRO A 48 -47.45 29.88 -111.97
CA PRO A 48 -46.60 29.36 -110.90
C PRO A 48 -45.11 29.62 -111.13
N VAL A 49 -44.66 29.65 -112.39
CA VAL A 49 -43.27 29.93 -112.77
C VAL A 49 -42.82 31.35 -112.36
N VAL A 50 -43.73 32.32 -112.44
CA VAL A 50 -43.46 33.73 -112.10
C VAL A 50 -43.74 34.02 -110.63
N ARG A 51 -44.64 33.24 -110.01
CA ARG A 51 -45.08 33.40 -108.62
C ARG A 51 -43.91 33.38 -107.61
N LYS A 52 -42.86 32.58 -107.85
CA LYS A 52 -41.68 32.54 -106.98
C LYS A 52 -40.92 33.88 -106.90
N PHE A 53 -40.84 34.62 -108.01
CA PHE A 53 -40.17 35.93 -108.03
C PHE A 53 -41.01 36.98 -107.31
N LEU A 54 -42.34 36.93 -107.49
CA LEU A 54 -43.26 37.81 -106.77
C LEU A 54 -43.27 37.52 -105.26
N ASN A 55 -43.31 36.24 -104.85
CA ASN A 55 -43.24 35.86 -103.44
C ASN A 55 -41.92 36.30 -102.77
N SER A 56 -40.83 36.43 -103.54
CA SER A 56 -39.56 36.95 -103.02
C SER A 56 -39.58 38.47 -102.76
N THR A 57 -40.46 39.22 -103.41
CA THR A 57 -40.56 40.69 -103.27
C THR A 57 -41.73 41.08 -102.37
N SER A 58 -42.89 40.49 -102.60
CA SER A 58 -44.16 40.74 -101.92
C SER A 58 -44.86 39.41 -101.65
N PRO A 59 -44.49 38.70 -100.56
CA PRO A 59 -45.16 37.47 -100.15
C PRO A 59 -46.60 37.76 -99.71
N ALA A 60 -47.41 36.70 -99.69
CA ALA A 60 -48.75 36.80 -99.10
C ALA A 60 -48.65 37.10 -97.59
N PRO A 61 -49.65 37.77 -97.00
CA PRO A 61 -49.69 38.00 -95.55
C PRO A 61 -49.53 36.68 -94.79
N GLY A 62 -48.58 36.62 -93.85
CA GLY A 62 -48.29 35.44 -93.04
C GLY A 62 -47.40 34.39 -93.71
N ALA A 63 -47.01 34.55 -94.98
CA ALA A 63 -46.07 33.66 -95.65
C ALA A 63 -44.62 34.11 -95.40
N GLU A 64 -43.71 33.14 -95.27
CA GLU A 64 -42.27 33.42 -95.19
C GLU A 64 -41.75 33.98 -96.52
N ARG A 65 -40.87 34.97 -96.43
CA ARG A 65 -40.20 35.55 -97.59
C ARG A 65 -39.02 34.68 -98.01
N ILE A 66 -39.22 33.82 -99.01
CA ILE A 66 -38.20 32.89 -99.51
C ILE A 66 -37.50 33.50 -100.73
N PHE A 67 -36.17 33.40 -100.80
CA PHE A 67 -35.39 33.80 -101.98
C PHE A 67 -35.76 32.94 -103.19
N TYR A 68 -35.92 33.53 -104.38
CA TYR A 68 -36.42 32.82 -105.57
C TYR A 68 -35.57 31.61 -106.00
N GLY A 69 -34.27 31.60 -105.64
CA GLY A 69 -33.37 30.46 -105.85
C GLY A 69 -33.68 29.26 -104.94
N ARG A 70 -34.12 29.53 -103.70
CA ARG A 70 -34.47 28.50 -102.69
C ARG A 70 -35.93 28.06 -102.75
N ALA A 71 -36.79 28.75 -103.50
CA ALA A 71 -38.24 28.51 -103.49
C ALA A 71 -38.67 27.06 -103.86
N ASN A 72 -37.81 26.31 -104.54
CA ASN A 72 -38.04 24.91 -104.93
C ASN A 72 -37.20 23.89 -104.13
N ASP A 73 -36.39 24.35 -103.18
CA ASP A 73 -35.51 23.48 -102.40
C ASP A 73 -36.29 22.87 -101.21
N PRO A 74 -35.94 21.65 -100.77
CA PRO A 74 -36.53 21.04 -99.59
C PRO A 74 -36.18 21.82 -98.32
N ASP A 75 -37.13 21.93 -97.39
CA ASP A 75 -36.92 22.65 -96.14
C ASP A 75 -36.22 21.78 -95.08
N ILE A 76 -34.88 21.71 -95.18
CA ILE A 76 -34.04 20.93 -94.27
C ILE A 76 -33.97 21.57 -92.87
N ALA A 77 -34.16 22.89 -92.78
CA ALA A 77 -34.02 23.64 -91.52
C ALA A 77 -35.02 23.17 -90.44
N VAL A 78 -36.22 22.74 -90.84
CA VAL A 78 -37.25 22.20 -89.92
C VAL A 78 -36.76 20.97 -89.16
N HIS A 79 -35.84 20.20 -89.73
CA HIS A 79 -35.34 18.95 -89.15
C HIS A 79 -34.02 19.14 -88.37
N LEU A 80 -33.46 20.34 -88.37
CA LEU A 80 -32.20 20.65 -87.70
C LEU A 80 -32.46 21.48 -86.45
N THR A 81 -31.94 21.02 -85.31
CA THR A 81 -31.85 21.86 -84.11
C THR A 81 -30.66 22.79 -84.23
N HIS A 82 -30.92 24.09 -84.37
CA HIS A 82 -29.86 25.10 -84.41
C HIS A 82 -29.22 25.30 -83.03
N GLY A 83 -27.90 25.50 -82.97
CA GLY A 83 -27.15 25.78 -81.74
C GLY A 83 -25.93 24.89 -81.55
N ILE A 84 -25.17 25.14 -80.48
CA ILE A 84 -24.01 24.33 -80.07
C ILE A 84 -24.44 23.48 -78.88
N SER A 85 -24.42 22.14 -79.02
CA SER A 85 -24.62 21.24 -77.90
C SER A 85 -23.31 21.09 -77.11
N SER A 86 -23.28 21.50 -75.85
CA SER A 86 -22.18 21.17 -74.95
C SER A 86 -22.29 19.72 -74.48
N GLN A 87 -21.14 19.06 -74.27
CA GLN A 87 -21.11 17.76 -73.61
C GLN A 87 -21.38 17.95 -72.11
N SER A 88 -22.18 17.07 -71.52
CA SER A 88 -22.40 17.06 -70.08
C SER A 88 -21.10 16.76 -69.34
N SER A 89 -20.81 17.52 -68.29
CA SER A 89 -19.71 17.22 -67.36
C SER A 89 -19.98 15.95 -66.55
N LEU A 90 -18.96 15.49 -65.81
CA LEU A 90 -19.13 14.40 -64.85
C LEU A 90 -20.31 14.71 -63.92
N SER A 91 -21.16 13.71 -63.70
CA SER A 91 -22.29 13.83 -62.79
C SER A 91 -21.79 14.20 -61.39
N ALA A 92 -22.42 15.23 -60.81
CA ALA A 92 -22.12 15.68 -59.45
C ALA A 92 -22.22 14.53 -58.44
N GLY A 93 -23.12 13.55 -58.67
CA GLY A 93 -23.26 12.39 -57.80
C GLY A 93 -22.03 11.48 -57.77
N PHE A 94 -21.31 11.34 -58.88
CA PHE A 94 -20.07 10.57 -58.93
C PHE A 94 -18.93 11.29 -58.19
N LEU A 95 -18.93 12.63 -58.23
CA LEU A 95 -17.93 13.45 -57.55
C LEU A 95 -18.15 13.48 -56.03
N THR A 96 -19.40 13.61 -55.59
CA THR A 96 -19.74 13.70 -54.16
C THR A 96 -19.75 12.33 -53.49
N ASN A 97 -20.14 11.28 -54.21
CA ASN A 97 -20.20 9.92 -53.71
C ASN A 97 -19.47 8.96 -54.67
N PRO A 98 -18.13 8.91 -54.61
CA PRO A 98 -17.37 8.01 -55.45
C PRO A 98 -17.75 6.55 -55.13
N PRO A 99 -17.64 5.64 -56.13
CA PRO A 99 -17.96 4.24 -55.92
C PRO A 99 -17.11 3.64 -54.81
N ARG A 100 -17.72 2.73 -54.03
CA ARG A 100 -17.03 2.02 -52.96
C ARG A 100 -15.85 1.24 -53.53
N LYS A 101 -14.69 1.40 -52.91
CA LYS A 101 -13.47 0.69 -53.33
C LYS A 101 -13.63 -0.80 -53.07
N THR A 102 -13.16 -1.61 -54.00
CA THR A 102 -13.06 -3.06 -53.80
C THR A 102 -11.98 -3.36 -52.75
N ARG A 103 -12.04 -4.54 -52.11
CA ARG A 103 -11.02 -4.96 -51.13
C ARG A 103 -9.60 -4.93 -51.70
N PHE A 104 -9.44 -5.28 -52.98
CA PHE A 104 -8.15 -5.23 -53.66
C PHE A 104 -7.64 -3.80 -53.84
N GLN A 105 -8.50 -2.89 -54.35
CA GLN A 105 -8.14 -1.47 -54.52
C GLN A 105 -7.78 -0.83 -53.19
N GLN A 106 -8.54 -1.11 -52.12
CA GLN A 106 -8.24 -0.62 -50.78
C GLN A 106 -6.87 -1.12 -50.29
N LYS A 107 -6.57 -2.42 -50.44
CA LYS A 107 -5.25 -2.97 -50.06
C LYS A 107 -4.09 -2.38 -50.85
N PHE A 108 -4.33 -2.07 -52.13
CA PHE A 108 -3.34 -1.44 -52.99
C PHE A 108 -3.07 0.01 -52.56
N GLU A 109 -4.10 0.77 -52.20
CA GLU A 109 -3.95 2.12 -51.66
C GLU A 109 -3.29 2.11 -50.28
N GLU A 110 -3.69 1.22 -49.37
CA GLU A 110 -3.04 1.05 -48.07
C GLU A 110 -1.52 0.81 -48.24
N ARG A 111 -1.11 0.04 -49.26
CA ARG A 111 0.31 -0.16 -49.58
C ARG A 111 0.99 1.10 -50.11
N LYS A 112 0.33 1.88 -50.98
CA LYS A 112 0.86 3.16 -51.48
C LYS A 112 1.03 4.16 -50.35
N GLU A 113 0.06 4.22 -49.46
CA GLU A 113 0.01 5.15 -48.35
C GLU A 113 0.79 4.68 -47.11
N ALA A 114 1.34 3.46 -47.11
CA ALA A 114 2.17 2.93 -46.03
C ALA A 114 3.46 3.74 -45.81
N LEU A 115 3.85 4.53 -46.81
CA LEU A 115 4.98 5.46 -46.72
C LEU A 115 4.70 6.62 -45.75
N TYR A 116 3.44 7.01 -45.57
CA TYR A 116 3.09 8.15 -44.72
C TYR A 116 3.26 7.80 -43.24
N LEU A 117 3.91 8.71 -42.51
CA LEU A 117 4.19 8.55 -41.08
C LEU A 117 2.92 8.31 -40.26
N ARG A 118 1.84 9.04 -40.57
CA ARG A 118 0.53 8.90 -39.91
C ARG A 118 0.01 7.47 -39.97
N ASN A 119 0.09 6.83 -41.14
CA ASN A 119 -0.42 5.48 -41.33
C ASN A 119 0.42 4.42 -40.61
N ARG A 120 1.72 4.70 -40.39
CA ARG A 120 2.63 3.83 -39.62
C ARG A 120 2.47 4.01 -38.10
N GLN A 121 2.22 5.24 -37.65
CA GLN A 121 2.15 5.58 -36.22
C GLN A 121 0.76 5.49 -35.62
N ALA A 122 -0.29 5.71 -36.40
CA ALA A 122 -1.67 5.73 -35.92
C ALA A 122 -2.60 4.93 -36.85
N PRO A 123 -2.35 3.62 -37.06
CA PRO A 123 -3.29 2.78 -37.78
C PRO A 123 -4.62 2.68 -37.02
N LEU A 124 -5.74 2.75 -37.73
CA LEU A 124 -7.05 2.67 -37.09
C LEU A 124 -7.26 1.29 -36.44
N GLY A 125 -7.61 1.28 -35.15
CA GLY A 125 -7.89 0.05 -34.40
C GLY A 125 -6.66 -0.73 -33.95
N ARG A 126 -5.44 -0.18 -34.11
CA ARG A 126 -4.20 -0.76 -33.60
C ARG A 126 -3.31 0.34 -33.02
N SER A 127 -2.43 -0.02 -32.10
CA SER A 127 -1.37 0.90 -31.65
C SER A 127 -0.25 0.98 -32.69
N HIS A 128 0.62 1.98 -32.54
CA HIS A 128 1.89 2.04 -33.27
C HIS A 128 2.70 0.77 -33.02
N ASP A 129 3.20 0.15 -34.10
CA ASP A 129 4.11 -0.98 -33.99
C ASP A 129 5.54 -0.47 -33.75
N GLN A 130 6.05 -0.72 -32.53
CA GLN A 130 7.40 -0.39 -32.10
C GLN A 130 8.27 -1.64 -31.90
N THR A 131 7.86 -2.80 -32.42
CA THR A 131 8.60 -4.06 -32.25
C THR A 131 10.05 -3.98 -32.72
N SER A 132 10.33 -3.21 -33.78
CA SER A 132 11.70 -2.99 -34.27
C SER A 132 12.60 -2.20 -33.31
N MET A 133 12.02 -1.50 -32.34
CA MET A 133 12.74 -0.71 -31.33
C MET A 133 12.97 -1.49 -30.03
N LEU A 134 12.39 -2.68 -29.89
CA LEU A 134 12.57 -3.51 -28.71
C LEU A 134 13.92 -4.24 -28.75
N PRO A 135 14.55 -4.49 -27.60
CA PRO A 135 15.74 -5.34 -27.52
C PRO A 135 15.46 -6.75 -28.07
N ASN A 136 16.40 -7.34 -28.79
CA ASN A 136 16.24 -8.65 -29.45
C ASN A 136 15.86 -9.80 -28.50
N SER A 137 16.14 -9.67 -27.20
CA SER A 137 15.83 -10.68 -26.17
C SER A 137 14.45 -10.52 -25.52
N MET A 138 13.71 -9.45 -25.85
CA MET A 138 12.39 -9.20 -25.26
C MET A 138 11.28 -9.70 -26.18
N ASP A 139 10.50 -10.66 -25.68
CA ASP A 139 9.24 -11.06 -26.32
C ASP A 139 8.09 -10.23 -25.73
N VAL A 140 7.34 -9.55 -26.59
CA VAL A 140 6.19 -8.69 -26.24
C VAL A 140 5.11 -9.46 -25.47
N THR A 141 4.97 -10.76 -25.74
CA THR A 141 3.86 -11.56 -25.21
C THR A 141 4.21 -12.26 -23.90
N THR A 142 5.45 -12.72 -23.73
CA THR A 142 5.87 -13.48 -22.54
C THR A 142 6.58 -12.64 -21.49
N THR A 143 7.22 -11.55 -21.91
CA THR A 143 8.03 -10.72 -21.01
C THR A 143 7.12 -9.84 -20.18
N THR A 144 7.14 -10.02 -18.86
CA THR A 144 6.43 -9.13 -17.93
C THR A 144 7.32 -7.94 -17.62
N PHE A 145 6.83 -6.73 -17.87
CA PHE A 145 7.55 -5.50 -17.54
C PHE A 145 7.38 -5.14 -16.07
N GLY A 146 8.42 -4.54 -15.49
CA GLY A 146 8.46 -4.12 -14.09
C GLY A 146 9.70 -4.64 -13.37
N THR A 147 9.94 -4.14 -12.17
CA THR A 147 11.04 -4.62 -11.33
C THR A 147 10.53 -5.82 -10.54
N THR A 148 11.17 -6.98 -10.71
CA THR A 148 10.95 -8.10 -9.80
C THR A 148 11.50 -7.72 -8.43
N ILE A 149 10.63 -7.71 -7.42
CA ILE A 149 11.07 -7.52 -6.04
C ILE A 149 11.71 -8.84 -5.63
N ILE A 150 13.02 -8.81 -5.37
CA ILE A 150 13.69 -9.89 -4.65
C ILE A 150 13.04 -9.91 -3.27
N ARG A 151 12.31 -10.97 -2.97
CA ARG A 151 11.72 -11.12 -1.64
C ARG A 151 12.87 -11.37 -0.67
N ASP A 152 13.01 -10.50 0.31
CA ASP A 152 13.91 -10.72 1.44
C ASP A 152 13.48 -11.95 2.24
N THR A 153 14.24 -12.27 3.28
CA THR A 153 13.97 -13.38 4.20
C THR A 153 12.50 -13.41 4.62
N PRO A 154 11.83 -14.58 4.59
CA PRO A 154 10.43 -14.66 4.94
C PRO A 154 10.24 -14.20 6.39
N GLY A 155 9.14 -13.47 6.64
CA GLY A 155 8.85 -12.96 7.98
C GLY A 155 8.81 -14.05 9.06
N GLY A 156 8.49 -15.29 8.69
CA GLY A 156 8.57 -16.44 9.59
C GLY A 156 9.97 -16.72 10.12
N GLU A 157 11.00 -16.64 9.29
CA GLU A 157 12.40 -16.80 9.71
C GLU A 157 12.89 -15.61 10.53
N VAL A 158 12.34 -14.41 10.31
CA VAL A 158 12.67 -13.22 11.11
C VAL A 158 12.03 -13.31 12.50
N ILE A 159 10.77 -13.76 12.58
CA ILE A 159 10.03 -13.89 13.84
C ILE A 159 10.53 -15.08 14.65
N ASN A 160 10.74 -16.21 13.99
CA ASN A 160 11.24 -17.43 14.59
C ASN A 160 12.52 -17.86 13.86
N PRO A 161 13.69 -17.34 14.28
CA PRO A 161 14.95 -17.70 13.65
C PRO A 161 15.12 -19.22 13.71
N PRO A 162 15.60 -19.86 12.63
CA PRO A 162 15.79 -21.30 12.56
C PRO A 162 17.03 -21.76 13.34
N LYS A 163 17.27 -21.18 14.52
CA LYS A 163 18.31 -21.61 15.46
C LYS A 163 17.71 -22.63 16.43
N THR A 164 18.47 -23.68 16.69
CA THR A 164 18.06 -24.67 17.69
C THR A 164 18.26 -24.11 19.09
N PHE A 165 17.49 -24.63 20.05
CA PHE A 165 17.66 -24.27 21.46
C PHE A 165 19.09 -24.53 21.95
N GLU A 166 19.71 -25.63 21.50
CA GLU A 166 21.06 -26.01 21.90
C GLU A 166 22.11 -25.00 21.42
N GLU A 167 22.01 -24.53 20.18
CA GLU A 167 22.90 -23.49 19.65
C GLU A 167 22.76 -22.18 20.44
N VAL A 168 21.53 -21.76 20.73
CA VAL A 168 21.27 -20.53 21.51
C VAL A 168 21.80 -20.64 22.93
N ASP A 169 21.62 -21.79 23.59
CA ASP A 169 22.10 -22.03 24.95
C ASP A 169 23.64 -22.09 25.01
N ASN A 170 24.29 -22.67 24.00
CA ASN A 170 25.74 -22.68 23.90
C ASN A 170 26.30 -21.27 23.68
N GLU A 171 25.73 -20.49 22.75
CA GLU A 171 26.11 -19.10 22.51
C GLU A 171 25.93 -18.24 23.78
N ALA A 172 24.82 -18.42 24.50
CA ALA A 172 24.56 -17.72 25.74
C ALA A 172 25.59 -18.05 26.82
N LYS A 173 25.96 -19.32 26.99
CA LYS A 173 26.99 -19.76 27.95
C LYS A 173 28.37 -19.22 27.62
N GLU A 174 28.76 -19.24 26.34
CA GLU A 174 30.05 -18.73 25.89
C GLU A 174 30.18 -17.21 26.12
N GLY A 175 29.11 -16.45 25.88
CA GLY A 175 29.07 -15.00 26.07
C GLY A 175 28.85 -14.54 27.51
N HIS A 176 28.34 -15.41 28.39
CA HIS A 176 27.86 -15.04 29.72
C HIS A 176 28.89 -14.28 30.55
N GLU A 177 30.12 -14.79 30.66
CA GLU A 177 31.16 -14.14 31.47
C GLU A 177 31.48 -12.71 31.00
N LEU A 178 31.43 -12.47 29.69
CA LEU A 178 31.67 -11.15 29.11
C LEU A 178 30.51 -10.19 29.42
N TYR A 179 29.28 -10.66 29.35
CA TYR A 179 28.08 -9.88 29.68
C TYR A 179 27.98 -9.53 31.16
N VAL A 180 28.35 -10.47 32.05
CA VAL A 180 28.49 -10.20 33.49
C VAL A 180 29.45 -9.05 33.74
N VAL A 181 30.62 -9.03 33.07
CA VAL A 181 31.64 -7.99 33.28
C VAL A 181 31.23 -6.65 32.68
N THR A 182 30.62 -6.65 31.49
CA THR A 182 30.32 -5.42 30.74
C THR A 182 29.02 -4.76 31.17
N HIS A 183 28.00 -5.55 31.52
CA HIS A 183 26.64 -5.08 31.76
C HIS A 183 26.09 -5.45 33.15
N ASN A 184 26.86 -6.17 33.99
CA ASN A 184 26.37 -6.75 35.24
C ASN A 184 25.12 -7.63 35.03
N ASP A 185 25.08 -8.34 33.90
CA ASP A 185 23.97 -9.22 33.54
C ASP A 185 24.20 -10.63 34.10
N TYR A 186 23.49 -10.98 35.17
CA TYR A 186 23.63 -12.26 35.88
C TYR A 186 22.44 -13.16 35.58
N ASN A 187 22.69 -14.46 35.53
CA ASN A 187 21.59 -15.43 35.46
C ASN A 187 20.73 -15.38 36.71
N VAL A 188 19.46 -15.76 36.58
CA VAL A 188 18.54 -15.80 37.72
C VAL A 188 19.06 -16.78 38.77
N GLY A 189 19.30 -16.31 39.99
CA GLY A 189 19.83 -17.10 41.09
C GLY A 189 21.36 -17.25 41.10
N GLU A 190 22.06 -16.64 40.16
CA GLU A 190 23.52 -16.58 40.17
C GLU A 190 24.01 -15.62 41.25
N ALA A 191 24.93 -16.09 42.09
CA ALA A 191 25.57 -15.25 43.10
C ALA A 191 26.77 -14.52 42.49
N ILE A 192 26.88 -13.22 42.77
CA ILE A 192 27.98 -12.37 42.29
C ILE A 192 29.33 -12.94 42.76
N ASN A 193 30.17 -13.31 41.81
CA ASN A 193 31.55 -13.71 42.08
C ASN A 193 32.50 -12.53 41.88
N ARG A 194 33.04 -12.00 42.98
CA ARG A 194 33.98 -10.87 42.97
C ARG A 194 35.42 -11.25 42.60
N LYS A 195 35.68 -12.53 42.28
CA LYS A 195 37.00 -13.05 41.92
C LYS A 195 38.10 -12.69 42.93
N TYR A 196 37.78 -12.70 44.23
CA TYR A 196 38.81 -12.58 45.28
C TYR A 196 39.79 -13.75 45.19
N GLU A 197 41.05 -13.51 45.57
CA GLU A 197 42.06 -14.57 45.54
C GLU A 197 41.68 -15.73 46.48
N PRO A 198 41.70 -17.00 45.98
CA PRO A 198 41.32 -18.18 46.76
C PRO A 198 42.17 -18.40 48.03
N SER A 199 43.39 -17.86 48.05
CA SER A 199 44.32 -17.90 49.19
C SER A 199 43.77 -17.14 50.41
N THR A 200 42.99 -16.07 50.16
CA THR A 200 42.49 -15.16 51.19
C THR A 200 41.02 -15.44 51.51
N PHE A 201 40.23 -15.77 50.49
CA PHE A 201 38.80 -15.99 50.64
C PHE A 201 38.34 -17.27 49.93
N ASN A 202 37.63 -18.11 50.69
CA ASN A 202 36.99 -19.33 50.26
C ASN A 202 35.56 -19.37 50.81
N LYS A 203 34.58 -19.30 49.91
CA LYS A 203 33.13 -19.27 50.20
C LYS A 203 32.67 -20.36 51.18
N TYR A 204 33.33 -21.52 51.22
CA TYR A 204 32.94 -22.64 52.06
C TYR A 204 33.47 -22.56 53.50
N HIS A 205 34.30 -21.58 53.84
CA HIS A 205 34.81 -21.40 55.20
C HIS A 205 33.80 -20.67 56.09
N VAL A 206 33.87 -20.98 57.40
CA VAL A 206 33.13 -20.23 58.42
C VAL A 206 33.90 -18.94 58.70
N TYR A 207 33.25 -17.81 58.45
CA TYR A 207 33.81 -16.49 58.69
C TYR A 207 33.27 -15.90 59.99
N GLY A 208 34.11 -15.13 60.68
CA GLY A 208 33.77 -14.48 61.94
C GLY A 208 34.82 -14.77 63.02
N LYS A 209 34.77 -14.01 64.12
CA LYS A 209 35.65 -14.25 65.25
C LYS A 209 35.05 -15.36 66.11
N GLU A 210 35.79 -16.44 66.27
CA GLU A 210 35.38 -17.52 67.18
C GLU A 210 35.15 -16.96 68.58
N THR A 211 34.00 -17.26 69.14
CA THR A 211 33.71 -16.97 70.54
C THR A 211 34.51 -17.97 71.38
N PRO A 212 35.25 -17.57 72.42
CA PRO A 212 36.02 -18.47 73.26
C PRO A 212 35.08 -19.28 74.17
N HIS A 213 34.33 -20.18 73.56
CA HIS A 213 33.33 -21.03 74.19
C HIS A 213 33.72 -22.49 73.96
N PHE A 214 33.72 -23.26 75.04
CA PHE A 214 33.99 -24.70 74.99
C PHE A 214 32.74 -25.44 75.47
N ASN A 215 32.14 -26.24 74.59
CA ASN A 215 30.96 -27.05 74.92
C ASN A 215 31.26 -28.18 75.94
N ASP A 216 32.54 -28.51 76.15
CA ASP A 216 33.00 -29.55 77.07
C ASP A 216 32.76 -29.26 78.56
N GLY A 217 32.20 -28.10 78.91
CA GLY A 217 31.94 -27.71 80.31
C GLY A 217 33.22 -27.49 81.16
N ARG A 218 34.41 -27.48 80.55
CA ARG A 218 35.70 -27.35 81.26
C ARG A 218 35.79 -26.09 82.13
N ASN A 219 35.22 -24.98 81.64
CA ASN A 219 35.18 -23.72 82.40
C ASN A 219 34.26 -23.83 83.63
N VAL A 220 33.15 -24.55 83.52
CA VAL A 220 32.26 -24.86 84.65
C VAL A 220 32.95 -25.77 85.67
N SER A 221 33.68 -26.78 85.20
CA SER A 221 34.47 -27.66 86.08
C SER A 221 35.54 -26.89 86.88
N LYS A 222 36.19 -25.89 86.27
CA LYS A 222 37.13 -24.99 86.95
C LYS A 222 36.46 -24.12 88.01
N SER A 223 35.26 -23.58 87.75
CA SER A 223 34.56 -22.72 88.72
C SER A 223 33.98 -23.51 89.91
N LEU A 224 33.50 -24.73 89.68
CA LEU A 224 33.01 -25.62 90.76
C LEU A 224 34.13 -26.10 91.69
N ARG A 225 35.39 -26.12 91.23
CA ARG A 225 36.55 -26.46 92.05
C ARG A 225 37.19 -25.19 92.60
N TRP A 226 36.87 -24.86 93.84
CA TRP A 226 37.48 -23.71 94.53
C TRP A 226 39.02 -23.83 94.51
N LEU A 227 39.69 -22.87 93.86
CA LEU A 227 41.14 -22.89 93.58
C LEU A 227 41.99 -23.12 94.83
N TYR A 228 41.55 -22.59 95.96
CA TYR A 228 42.18 -22.76 97.26
C TYR A 228 42.32 -24.25 97.65
N ASN A 229 41.34 -25.10 97.35
CA ASN A 229 41.38 -26.52 97.70
C ASN A 229 42.39 -27.30 96.84
N LEU A 230 42.60 -26.90 95.59
CA LEU A 230 43.61 -27.49 94.70
C LEU A 230 45.03 -27.05 95.09
N GLN A 231 45.20 -25.79 95.47
CA GLN A 231 46.48 -25.26 95.95
C GLN A 231 46.85 -25.83 97.32
N LEU A 232 45.90 -25.94 98.26
CA LEU A 232 46.12 -26.58 99.57
C LEU A 232 46.53 -28.05 99.46
N LYS A 233 45.96 -28.81 98.51
CA LYS A 233 46.33 -30.22 98.29
C LYS A 233 47.72 -30.40 97.66
N LYS A 234 48.23 -29.38 96.96
CA LYS A 234 49.53 -29.43 96.27
C LYS A 234 50.66 -28.74 97.04
N ALA A 235 50.34 -27.79 97.91
CA ALA A 235 51.35 -27.02 98.65
C ALA A 235 51.82 -27.78 99.89
N ALA A 236 53.15 -27.77 100.12
CA ALA A 236 53.69 -28.13 101.42
C ALA A 236 53.17 -27.13 102.46
N LYS A 237 52.57 -27.63 103.54
CA LYS A 237 51.94 -26.80 104.57
C LYS A 237 53.02 -26.23 105.50
N ILE A 238 53.83 -25.30 104.99
CA ILE A 238 54.80 -24.54 105.79
C ILE A 238 54.00 -23.48 106.54
N VAL A 239 53.88 -23.66 107.86
CA VAL A 239 53.19 -22.73 108.77
C VAL A 239 54.22 -22.23 109.78
N SER A 240 54.08 -20.98 110.21
CA SER A 240 54.95 -20.45 111.25
C SER A 240 54.68 -21.17 112.57
N LYS A 241 55.73 -21.52 113.31
CA LYS A 241 55.62 -22.20 114.61
C LYS A 241 54.62 -21.50 115.53
N ARG A 242 54.69 -20.17 115.66
CA ARG A 242 53.73 -19.38 116.45
C ARG A 242 52.27 -19.62 116.06
N SER A 243 51.97 -19.73 114.76
CA SER A 243 50.60 -19.96 114.31
C SER A 243 50.16 -21.40 114.56
N ASP A 244 51.08 -22.36 114.47
CA ASP A 244 50.80 -23.77 114.73
C ASP A 244 50.59 -24.01 116.25
N ASP A 245 51.49 -23.51 117.10
CA ASP A 245 51.37 -23.55 118.56
C ASP A 245 50.05 -22.88 119.03
N PHE A 246 49.65 -21.77 118.41
CA PHE A 246 48.36 -21.13 118.69
C PHE A 246 47.18 -22.04 118.31
N LYS A 247 47.25 -22.71 117.16
CA LYS A 247 46.19 -23.64 116.75
C LYS A 247 46.12 -24.84 117.69
N GLU A 248 47.24 -25.39 118.09
CA GLU A 248 47.29 -26.53 119.00
C GLU A 248 46.72 -26.19 120.39
N LYS A 249 47.06 -25.02 120.94
CA LYS A 249 46.59 -24.58 122.27
C LYS A 249 45.14 -24.13 122.31
N PHE A 250 44.65 -23.48 121.25
CA PHE A 250 43.37 -22.77 121.28
C PHE A 250 42.31 -23.33 120.33
N GLN A 251 42.68 -24.17 119.35
CA GLN A 251 41.68 -24.80 118.47
C GLN A 251 41.41 -26.25 118.90
N PRO A 252 40.15 -26.61 119.16
CA PRO A 252 39.81 -27.98 119.52
C PRO A 252 40.12 -28.92 118.36
N GLN A 253 40.89 -29.98 118.64
CA GLN A 253 41.15 -31.05 117.68
C GLN A 253 40.10 -32.14 117.83
N LEU A 254 39.63 -32.69 116.69
CA LEU A 254 38.70 -33.81 116.71
C LEU A 254 39.32 -35.00 117.46
N GLY A 255 38.62 -35.49 118.49
CA GLY A 255 39.04 -36.64 119.29
C GLY A 255 40.00 -36.34 120.45
N LYS A 256 40.39 -35.08 120.68
CA LYS A 256 41.22 -34.67 121.84
C LYS A 256 40.52 -33.62 122.68
N VAL A 257 40.64 -33.71 124.00
CA VAL A 257 40.20 -32.66 124.92
C VAL A 257 41.18 -31.49 124.82
N LEU A 258 40.66 -30.26 124.78
CA LEU A 258 41.46 -29.05 124.69
C LEU A 258 42.14 -28.78 126.03
N ASP A 259 43.47 -28.81 126.07
CA ASP A 259 44.26 -28.51 127.26
C ASP A 259 45.26 -27.37 126.99
N PRO A 260 44.92 -26.12 127.34
CA PRO A 260 45.78 -24.96 127.10
C PRO A 260 47.05 -24.94 127.96
N ILE A 261 47.10 -25.69 129.06
CA ILE A 261 48.22 -25.66 130.03
C ILE A 261 49.14 -26.88 129.90
N ALA A 262 48.95 -27.72 128.87
CA ALA A 262 49.69 -28.96 128.65
C ALA A 262 51.22 -28.77 128.67
N GLU A 263 51.74 -27.68 128.11
CA GLU A 263 53.19 -27.38 128.12
C GLU A 263 53.72 -26.92 129.48
N THR A 264 52.85 -26.37 130.34
CA THR A 264 53.23 -25.79 131.65
C THR A 264 52.96 -26.74 132.84
N MET A 265 52.32 -27.88 132.59
CA MET A 265 52.07 -28.91 133.59
C MET A 265 53.34 -29.74 133.88
N ASN A 266 54.14 -29.30 134.85
CA ASN A 266 55.34 -30.01 135.33
C ASN A 266 55.01 -31.03 136.41
N VAL A 267 54.16 -31.99 136.08
CA VAL A 267 53.66 -32.98 137.04
C VAL A 267 53.91 -34.39 136.47
N PRO A 268 54.48 -35.33 137.25
CA PRO A 268 54.68 -36.69 136.76
C PRO A 268 53.34 -37.35 136.41
N PRO A 269 53.29 -38.26 135.41
CA PRO A 269 52.05 -38.86 134.93
C PRO A 269 51.28 -39.64 136.01
N ASP A 270 51.96 -40.10 137.06
CA ASP A 270 51.35 -40.81 138.21
C ASP A 270 50.80 -39.87 139.30
N HIS A 271 50.85 -38.55 139.09
CA HIS A 271 50.29 -37.61 140.06
C HIS A 271 48.77 -37.63 140.03
N THR A 272 48.18 -37.84 141.21
CA THR A 272 46.75 -37.69 141.39
C THR A 272 46.44 -36.25 141.77
N PHE A 273 45.75 -35.53 140.89
CA PHE A 273 45.27 -34.18 141.19
C PHE A 273 44.13 -34.22 142.21
N GLY A 274 44.14 -33.29 143.16
CA GLY A 274 43.12 -33.19 144.22
C GLY A 274 43.74 -32.78 145.55
N MET A 275 42.90 -32.34 146.49
CA MET A 275 43.37 -31.96 147.82
C MET A 275 43.58 -33.21 148.67
N PHE A 276 44.83 -33.48 149.06
CA PHE A 276 45.14 -34.59 149.97
C PHE A 276 44.72 -34.22 151.40
N LEU A 277 43.61 -34.79 151.87
CA LEU A 277 43.19 -34.68 153.25
C LEU A 277 44.05 -35.62 154.11
N ARG A 278 44.93 -35.05 154.95
CA ARG A 278 45.65 -35.85 155.95
C ARG A 278 44.66 -36.31 157.03
N PRO A 279 44.62 -37.61 157.38
CA PRO A 279 43.84 -38.05 158.53
C PRO A 279 44.47 -37.54 159.84
N ASP A 280 43.64 -37.00 160.76
CA ASP A 280 44.05 -36.49 162.08
C ASP A 280 44.60 -37.58 163.02
N GLU A 281 45.59 -37.23 163.84
CA GLU A 281 46.41 -38.14 164.68
C GLU A 281 45.68 -38.76 165.90
N PHE A 282 44.40 -38.46 166.15
CA PHE A 282 43.65 -39.05 167.26
C PHE A 282 42.35 -39.70 166.77
N GLY A 283 42.42 -41.01 166.55
CA GLY A 283 41.29 -41.84 166.12
C GLY A 283 40.27 -42.09 167.22
N LYS A 284 39.00 -41.75 166.96
CA LYS A 284 37.81 -42.45 167.45
C LYS A 284 36.73 -42.45 166.37
N TYR A 285 36.37 -43.66 165.92
CA TYR A 285 35.31 -43.96 164.97
C TYR A 285 33.95 -43.45 165.45
N THR A 286 33.20 -42.78 164.58
CA THR A 286 31.74 -42.91 164.55
C THR A 286 31.23 -42.92 163.11
N SER A 287 30.38 -43.90 162.83
CA SER A 287 29.71 -44.19 161.57
C SER A 287 28.80 -43.06 161.11
N GLY A 288 28.97 -42.59 159.87
CA GLY A 288 28.03 -41.73 159.17
C GLY A 288 28.11 -41.98 157.68
N LEU A 289 27.05 -42.58 157.12
CA LEU A 289 26.83 -42.73 155.69
C LEU A 289 27.11 -41.42 154.95
N PHE A 290 27.97 -41.43 153.93
CA PHE A 290 27.75 -40.60 152.75
C PHE A 290 28.10 -41.38 151.48
N LYS A 291 27.03 -41.66 150.75
CA LYS A 291 26.99 -42.25 149.42
C LYS A 291 27.25 -41.11 148.44
N ILE A 292 28.34 -41.15 147.69
CA ILE A 292 28.49 -40.29 146.49
C ILE A 292 29.00 -41.15 145.33
N LEU A 293 28.05 -41.48 144.47
CA LEU A 293 28.22 -41.72 143.04
C LEU A 293 28.66 -40.42 142.36
N PHE A 294 29.70 -40.45 141.54
CA PHE A 294 29.87 -39.69 140.29
C PHE A 294 31.00 -40.43 139.54
N SER A 295 30.74 -41.10 138.41
CA SER A 295 30.33 -40.65 137.07
C SER A 295 31.46 -40.00 136.28
#